data_AF-A0A962Y4F7-F1
#
_entry.id   AF-A0A962Y4F7-F1
#
_cell.length_a   1.000
_cell.length_b   1.000
_cell.length_c   1.000
_cell.angle_alpha   90.00
_cell.angle_beta   90.00
_cell.angle_gamma   90.00
#
_symmetry.space_group_name_H-M   'P 1'
#
loop_
_entity.id
_entity.type
_entity.pdbx_description
1 polymer ?
#
loop_
_entity_poly.entity_id
_entity_poly.type
_entity_poly.pdbx_seq_one_letter_code
_entity_poly.pdbx_strand_id
1 'polypeptide(L)'
;PLKALNYLIHSFESDIVIMDYRVRGFTRDVNGKKHYIDHKINSIQNFLARDTRERYQMVDVNVYQENIFHTKMMLKEFDLDSYLFGVDVDDVAPKEQRSISEKIRREMLEIFYGRNISRSMKLS
;
A
#
# COMPACT_ATOMS: atom_id res chain seq x y z
N PRO A 1 -9.31 -10.88 -11.69
CA PRO A 1 -9.05 -10.15 -10.42
C PRO A 1 -8.22 -8.87 -10.62
N LEU A 2 -7.02 -8.96 -11.19
CA LEU A 2 -6.10 -7.82 -11.34
C LEU A 2 -6.67 -6.66 -12.18
N LYS A 3 -7.64 -6.93 -13.07
CA LYS A 3 -8.33 -5.89 -13.87
C LYS A 3 -9.18 -4.92 -13.03
N ALA A 4 -9.76 -5.39 -11.92
CA ALA A 4 -10.59 -4.57 -11.04
C ALA A 4 -9.77 -3.84 -9.97
N LEU A 5 -8.48 -4.13 -9.86
CA LEU A 5 -7.62 -3.67 -8.77
C LEU A 5 -7.54 -2.15 -8.70
N ASN A 6 -7.26 -1.50 -9.84
CA ASN A 6 -7.17 -0.04 -9.91
C ASN A 6 -8.49 0.64 -9.55
N TYR A 7 -9.62 0.08 -9.99
CA TYR A 7 -10.93 0.60 -9.63
C TYR A 7 -11.17 0.58 -8.11
N LEU A 8 -10.83 -0.53 -7.45
CA LEU A 8 -10.99 -0.65 -6.00
C LEU A 8 -10.10 0.34 -5.26
N ILE A 9 -8.82 0.44 -5.64
CA ILE A 9 -7.88 1.38 -5.01
C ILE A 9 -8.38 2.83 -5.14
N HIS A 10 -8.86 3.22 -6.31
CA HIS A 10 -9.38 4.56 -6.53
C HIS A 10 -10.72 4.82 -5.84
N SER A 11 -11.53 3.79 -5.58
CA SER A 11 -12.82 3.95 -4.93
C SER A 11 -12.71 4.13 -3.41
N PHE A 12 -11.67 3.57 -2.78
CA PHE A 12 -11.49 3.63 -1.33
C PHE A 12 -10.56 4.75 -0.86
N GLU A 13 -9.80 5.38 -1.77
CA GLU A 13 -8.86 6.49 -1.49
C GLU A 13 -8.04 6.30 -0.20
N SER A 14 -7.58 5.07 0.05
CA SER A 14 -7.02 4.70 1.35
C SER A 14 -5.56 5.15 1.50
N ASP A 15 -5.19 5.60 2.70
CA ASP A 15 -3.82 5.99 3.01
C ASP A 15 -2.83 4.83 3.00
N ILE A 16 -3.31 3.66 3.41
CA ILE A 16 -2.53 2.43 3.47
C ILE A 16 -3.33 1.33 2.80
N VAL A 17 -2.68 0.60 1.89
CA VAL A 17 -3.27 -0.52 1.18
C VAL A 17 -2.34 -1.71 1.28
N ILE A 18 -2.89 -2.85 1.70
CA ILE A 18 -2.16 -4.12 1.78
C ILE A 18 -2.84 -5.09 0.84
N MET A 19 -2.08 -5.64 -0.11
CA MET A 19 -2.59 -6.51 -1.15
C MET A 19 -1.84 -7.83 -1.15
N ASP A 20 -2.60 -8.92 -1.13
CA ASP A 20 -2.13 -10.29 -1.20
C ASP A 20 -2.68 -10.98 -2.45
N TYR A 21 -1.77 -11.51 -3.27
CA TYR A 21 -2.11 -12.37 -4.40
C TYR A 21 -1.44 -13.72 -4.21
N ARG A 22 -2.26 -14.77 -4.05
CA ARG A 22 -1.78 -16.14 -3.84
C ARG A 22 -2.34 -17.06 -4.91
N VAL A 23 -1.46 -17.81 -5.56
CA VAL A 23 -1.85 -18.88 -6.49
C VAL A 23 -2.08 -20.16 -5.69
N ARG A 24 -3.29 -20.73 -5.77
CA ARG A 24 -3.70 -21.91 -4.98
C ARG A 24 -3.94 -23.18 -5.79
N GLY A 25 -3.68 -23.16 -7.10
CA GLY A 25 -3.98 -24.27 -7.99
C GLY A 25 -3.12 -24.26 -9.24
N PHE A 26 -3.43 -25.17 -10.17
CA PHE A 26 -2.76 -25.27 -11.45
C PHE A 26 -3.74 -25.77 -12.52
N THR A 27 -3.44 -25.46 -13.78
CA THR A 27 -4.05 -26.10 -14.95
C THR A 27 -3.09 -27.15 -15.52
N ARG A 28 -3.58 -28.04 -16.39
CA ARG A 28 -2.73 -29.00 -17.12
C ARG A 28 -2.85 -28.73 -18.61
N ASP A 29 -1.74 -28.81 -19.33
CA ASP A 29 -1.78 -28.82 -20.79
C ASP A 29 -2.13 -30.20 -21.36
N VAL A 30 -2.25 -30.28 -22.69
CA VAL A 30 -2.58 -31.51 -23.42
C VAL A 30 -1.55 -32.64 -23.21
N ASN A 31 -0.33 -32.29 -22.81
CA ASN A 31 0.75 -33.24 -22.51
C ASN A 31 0.79 -33.60 -21.01
N GLY A 32 -0.16 -33.10 -20.20
CA GLY A 32 -0.28 -33.37 -18.77
C GLY A 32 0.64 -32.54 -17.87
N LYS A 33 1.43 -31.61 -18.43
CA LYS A 33 2.31 -30.72 -17.65
C LYS A 33 1.47 -29.72 -16.87
N LYS A 34 1.80 -29.55 -15.59
CA LYS A 34 1.12 -28.62 -14.68
C LYS A 34 1.64 -27.20 -14.90
N HIS A 35 0.71 -26.24 -15.01
CA HIS A 35 0.98 -24.81 -15.10
C HIS A 35 0.29 -24.11 -13.93
N TYR A 36 1.09 -23.58 -13.01
CA TYR A 36 0.58 -22.89 -11.82
C TYR A 36 0.28 -21.42 -12.09
N ILE A 37 1.08 -20.80 -12.96
CA ILE A 37 0.97 -19.39 -13.31
C ILE A 37 0.91 -19.29 -14.82
N ASP A 38 -0.19 -18.73 -15.33
CA ASP A 38 -0.47 -18.57 -16.76
C ASP A 38 -0.01 -17.20 -17.33
N HIS A 39 0.52 -16.32 -16.48
CA HIS A 39 1.06 -15.02 -16.85
C HIS A 39 2.33 -14.68 -16.06
N LYS A 40 3.17 -13.78 -16.56
CA LYS A 40 4.36 -13.36 -15.82
C LYS A 40 3.94 -12.44 -14.67
N ILE A 41 4.08 -12.92 -13.44
CA ILE A 41 3.90 -12.12 -12.22
C ILE A 41 5.14 -12.21 -11.34
N ASN A 42 5.78 -11.06 -11.15
CA ASN A 42 6.90 -10.90 -10.22
C ASN A 42 6.55 -9.91 -9.10
N SER A 43 5.51 -9.11 -9.29
CA SER A 43 5.05 -8.07 -8.37
C SER A 43 3.60 -7.69 -8.73
N ILE A 44 2.77 -7.41 -7.73
CA ILE A 44 1.41 -6.87 -7.94
C ILE A 44 1.52 -5.44 -8.53
N GLN A 45 2.59 -4.71 -8.22
CA GLN A 45 2.83 -3.33 -8.68
C GLN A 45 2.81 -3.22 -10.21
N ASN A 46 3.19 -4.28 -10.93
CA ASN A 46 3.16 -4.31 -12.40
C ASN A 46 1.75 -4.17 -12.99
N PHE A 47 0.71 -4.38 -12.19
CA PHE A 47 -0.69 -4.29 -12.59
C PHE A 47 -1.35 -2.99 -12.11
N LEU A 48 -0.62 -2.14 -11.41
CA LEU A 48 -1.10 -0.85 -10.92
C LEU A 48 -0.95 0.23 -11.99
N ALA A 49 -1.96 1.09 -12.07
CA ALA A 49 -1.96 2.25 -12.92
C ALA A 49 -0.83 3.20 -12.52
N ARG A 50 -0.34 3.99 -13.48
CA ARG A 50 0.85 4.83 -13.30
C ARG A 50 0.64 5.87 -12.19
N ASP A 51 -0.53 6.49 -12.17
CA ASP A 51 -0.96 7.45 -11.16
C ASP A 51 -0.98 6.83 -9.76
N THR A 52 -1.49 5.61 -9.59
CA THR A 52 -1.39 4.88 -8.30
C THR A 52 0.06 4.70 -7.88
N ARG A 53 0.94 4.26 -8.78
CA ARG A 53 2.36 4.05 -8.46
C ARG A 53 3.11 5.34 -8.12
N GLU A 54 2.69 6.46 -8.70
CA GLU A 54 3.24 7.78 -8.39
C GLU A 54 2.76 8.29 -7.04
N ARG A 55 1.49 8.04 -6.69
CA ARG A 55 0.85 8.50 -5.44
C ARG A 55 1.35 7.76 -4.19
N TYR A 56 1.65 6.47 -4.32
CA TYR A 56 2.02 5.62 -3.18
C TYR A 56 3.50 5.26 -3.13
N GLN A 57 4.09 5.22 -1.94
CA GLN A 57 5.28 4.44 -1.66
C GLN A 57 4.89 2.97 -1.55
N MET A 58 5.60 2.08 -2.23
CA MET A 58 5.24 0.66 -2.30
C MET A 58 6.42 -0.23 -1.94
N VAL A 59 6.14 -1.34 -1.25
CA VAL A 59 7.13 -2.36 -0.86
C VAL A 59 6.57 -3.75 -1.15
N ASP A 60 7.36 -4.59 -1.80
CA ASP A 60 7.02 -6.00 -2.05
C ASP A 60 7.64 -6.92 -1.00
N VAL A 61 6.86 -7.93 -0.57
CA VAL A 61 7.29 -8.99 0.36
C VAL A 61 6.86 -10.35 -0.21
N ASN A 62 7.34 -10.66 -1.41
CA ASN A 62 6.94 -11.88 -2.13
C ASN A 62 7.62 -13.13 -1.56
N VAL A 63 6.89 -14.25 -1.50
CA VAL A 63 7.40 -15.59 -1.20
C VAL A 63 7.16 -16.47 -2.43
N TYR A 64 8.12 -16.45 -3.36
CA TYR A 64 7.97 -17.06 -4.68
C TYR A 64 7.76 -18.58 -4.63
N GLN A 65 8.44 -19.27 -3.71
CA GLN A 65 8.32 -20.72 -3.54
C GLN A 65 6.89 -21.14 -3.17
N GLU A 66 6.16 -20.26 -2.48
CA GLU A 66 4.78 -20.48 -2.05
C GLU A 66 3.74 -19.86 -3.00
N ASN A 67 4.20 -19.26 -4.11
CA ASN A 67 3.40 -18.45 -5.03
C ASN A 67 2.56 -17.39 -4.32
N ILE A 68 3.16 -16.73 -3.32
CA ILE A 68 2.57 -15.61 -2.58
C ILE A 68 3.26 -14.32 -3.04
N PHE A 69 2.46 -13.37 -3.48
CA PHE A 69 2.89 -12.04 -3.86
C PHE A 69 2.19 -11.04 -2.95
N HIS A 70 2.97 -10.17 -2.30
CA HIS A 70 2.47 -9.24 -1.32
C HIS A 70 3.02 -7.86 -1.62
N THR A 71 2.14 -6.88 -1.74
CA THR A 71 2.51 -5.47 -1.93
C THR A 71 1.83 -4.64 -0.86
N LYS A 72 2.63 -3.89 -0.10
CA LYS A 72 2.16 -2.85 0.80
C LYS A 72 2.33 -1.50 0.13
N MET A 73 1.35 -0.62 0.30
CA MET A 73 1.34 0.73 -0.23
C MET A 73 1.01 1.72 0.89
N MET A 74 1.70 2.86 0.91
CA MET A 74 1.45 3.98 1.82
C MET A 74 1.47 5.28 1.03
N LEU A 75 0.50 6.16 1.27
CA LEU A 75 0.41 7.45 0.60
C LEU A 75 1.68 8.27 0.88
N LYS A 76 2.31 8.84 -0.17
CA LYS A 76 3.56 9.59 -0.01
C LYS A 76 3.37 10.91 0.72
N GLU A 77 2.32 11.61 0.33
CA GLU A 77 1.96 12.94 0.80
C GLU A 77 0.48 12.92 1.14
N PHE A 78 0.14 13.28 2.37
CA PHE A 78 -1.23 13.42 2.82
C PHE A 78 -1.54 14.90 3.04
N ASP A 79 -2.79 15.26 2.83
CA ASP A 79 -3.30 16.60 3.13
C ASP A 79 -3.82 16.63 4.56
N LEU A 80 -3.26 17.48 5.42
CA LEU A 80 -3.65 17.57 6.83
C LEU A 80 -5.13 17.95 6.99
N ASP A 81 -5.68 18.73 6.05
CA ASP A 81 -7.06 19.19 6.08
C ASP A 81 -8.05 18.02 6.04
N SER A 82 -7.69 16.94 5.33
CA SER A 82 -8.48 15.71 5.24
C SER A 82 -8.59 14.94 6.57
N TYR A 83 -7.84 15.33 7.61
CA TYR A 83 -7.81 14.65 8.91
C TYR A 83 -8.34 15.50 10.06
N LEU A 84 -8.62 16.78 9.84
CA LEU A 84 -9.18 17.65 10.86
C LEU A 84 -10.70 17.63 10.78
N PHE A 85 -11.36 17.62 11.94
CA PHE A 85 -12.82 17.63 12.02
C PHE A 85 -13.30 18.97 12.59
N GLY A 86 -14.01 19.74 11.77
CA GLY A 86 -14.68 20.98 12.19
C GLY A 86 -13.74 22.15 12.48
N VAL A 87 -12.50 22.08 12.00
CA VAL A 87 -11.49 23.16 12.10
C VAL A 87 -10.70 23.16 10.79
N ASP A 88 -10.58 24.33 10.16
CA ASP A 88 -9.74 24.50 8.98
C ASP A 88 -8.25 24.52 9.40
N VAL A 89 -7.37 23.95 8.58
CA VAL A 89 -5.92 23.93 8.88
C VAL A 89 -5.39 25.33 9.19
N ASP A 90 -5.87 26.36 8.46
CA ASP A 90 -5.43 27.74 8.62
C ASP A 90 -5.76 28.37 9.99
N ASP A 91 -6.76 27.83 10.69
CA ASP A 91 -7.13 28.25 12.05
C ASP A 91 -6.24 27.59 13.12
N VAL A 92 -5.50 26.55 12.76
CA VAL A 92 -4.58 25.84 13.66
C VAL A 92 -3.20 26.49 13.62
N ALA A 93 -2.61 26.75 14.79
CA ALA A 93 -1.28 27.34 14.86
C ALA A 93 -0.22 26.46 14.13
N PRO A 94 0.73 27.03 13.37
CA PRO A 94 1.69 26.25 12.58
C PRO A 94 2.51 25.23 13.38
N LYS A 95 2.77 25.51 14.66
CA LYS A 95 3.46 24.58 15.56
C LYS A 95 2.59 23.36 15.89
N GLU A 96 1.29 23.56 16.05
CA GLU A 96 0.33 22.50 16.33
C GLU A 96 0.06 21.66 15.07
N GLN A 97 -0.11 22.29 13.90
CA GLN A 97 -0.19 21.59 12.61
C GLN A 97 0.96 20.60 12.45
N ARG A 98 2.22 21.06 12.64
CA ARG A 98 3.41 20.19 12.59
C ARG A 98 3.34 19.04 13.58
N SER A 99 2.89 19.31 14.81
CA SER A 99 2.78 18.26 15.82
C SER A 99 1.73 17.21 15.47
N ILE A 100 0.62 17.60 14.84
CA ILE A 100 -0.44 16.69 14.38
C ILE A 100 0.09 15.87 13.20
N SER A 101 0.70 16.51 12.20
CA SER A 101 1.27 15.83 11.04
C SER A 101 2.29 14.77 11.43
N GLU A 102 3.17 15.06 12.39
CA GLU A 102 4.15 14.09 12.91
C GLU A 102 3.48 12.88 13.59
N LYS A 103 2.37 13.09 14.30
CA LYS A 103 1.61 12.00 14.92
C LYS A 103 0.93 11.12 13.87
N ILE A 104 0.28 11.73 12.87
CA ILE A 104 -0.36 11.01 11.76
C ILE A 104 0.68 10.20 11.00
N ARG A 105 1.80 10.84 10.62
CA ARG A 105 2.89 10.17 9.91
C ARG A 105 3.44 8.98 10.69
N ARG A 106 3.61 9.13 12.02
CA ARG A 106 4.04 8.02 12.88
C ARG A 106 3.03 6.87 12.86
N GLU A 107 1.75 7.15 13.06
CA GLU A 107 0.68 6.14 13.05
C GLU A 107 0.65 5.39 11.71
N MET A 108 0.72 6.12 10.59
CA MET A 108 0.75 5.51 9.26
C MET A 108 1.93 4.55 9.09
N LEU A 109 3.12 4.95 9.55
CA LEU A 109 4.31 4.10 9.49
C LEU A 109 4.19 2.88 10.41
N GLU A 110 3.60 3.04 11.60
CA GLU A 110 3.37 1.94 12.54
C GLU A 110 2.43 0.89 11.94
N ILE A 111 1.36 1.32 11.26
CA ILE A 111 0.44 0.43 10.51
C ILE A 111 1.18 -0.22 9.33
N PHE A 112 1.91 0.56 8.53
CA PHE A 112 2.60 0.07 7.33
C PHE A 112 3.63 -1.02 7.66
N TYR A 113 4.45 -0.80 8.69
CA TYR A 113 5.44 -1.77 9.16
C TYR A 113 4.87 -2.83 10.11
N GLY A 114 3.65 -2.65 10.62
CA GLY A 114 3.00 -3.56 11.58
C GLY A 114 3.74 -3.64 12.92
N ARG A 115 4.35 -2.53 13.36
CA ARG A 115 5.12 -2.45 14.61
C ARG A 115 5.16 -1.03 15.15
N ASN A 116 5.28 -0.91 16.47
CA ASN A 116 5.51 0.38 17.12
C ASN A 116 6.90 0.93 16.76
N ILE A 117 6.98 2.22 16.46
CA ILE A 117 8.22 2.91 16.15
C ILE A 117 8.71 3.60 17.41
N SER A 118 9.94 3.28 17.83
CA SER A 118 10.56 3.95 18.98
C SER A 118 10.66 5.45 18.73
N ARG A 119 10.34 6.26 19.75
CA ARG A 119 10.47 7.73 19.72
C ARG A 119 11.88 8.23 19.35
N SER A 120 12.90 7.37 19.40
CA SER A 120 14.28 7.70 19.04
C SER A 120 14.60 7.63 17.54
N MET A 121 13.73 7.05 16.71
CA MET A 121 13.91 7.07 15.24
C MET A 121 13.46 8.42 14.70
N LYS A 122 14.40 9.34 14.48
CA LYS A 122 14.16 10.44 13.55
C LYS A 122 14.06 9.85 12.16
N LEU A 123 12.89 9.99 11.52
CA LEU A 123 12.77 9.79 10.08
C LEU A 123 13.61 10.88 9.41
N SER A 124 14.77 10.49 8.87
CA SER A 124 15.65 11.37 8.09
C SER A 124 15.03 11.71 6.74
#